data_AF-A0A954FFE4-F1
#
_entry.id   AF-A0A954FFE4-F1
#
_cell.length_a   1.000
_cell.length_b   1.000
_cell.length_c   1.000
_cell.angle_alpha   90.00
_cell.angle_beta   90.00
_cell.angle_gamma   90.00
#
_symmetry.space_group_name_H-M   'P 1'
#
loop_
_entity.id
_entity.type
_entity.pdbx_description
1 polymer ?
#
loop_
_entity_poly.entity_id
_entity_poly.type
_entity_poly.pdbx_seq_one_letter_code
_entity_poly.pdbx_strand_id
1 'polypeptide(L)'
;MKPVIRKMTLSGLCLMTLLSASNMVPAAGPFFPRQTVYNFGGGYSPTAFYGYRGIYGGGYYGGYYPGYYGGYYNDGSSLIRAQGQAQVDRSKAMINYQEATSKYIDNQKKLAETYVERQKALRESIHEKAEIDKELAQQKQDAIDAQKEKNLKLKESGLSPYFNASASQDNETLNASQLNPATGEISWPESLMGSEYAESRQKLQELYSLKNSTGITSSLSQEINEEATKMKNILRGQIKTMLPNDYLAARGFIEGLINMGKTSRTG
;
A
#
# COMPACT_ATOMS: atom_id res chain seq x y z
N MET A 1 16.02 30.00 -37.79
CA MET A 1 14.81 29.15 -37.80
C MET A 1 14.74 28.41 -36.49
N LYS A 2 13.76 28.73 -35.63
CA LYS A 2 13.58 28.13 -34.28
C LYS A 2 12.29 27.29 -34.32
N PRO A 3 12.32 25.98 -34.02
CA PRO A 3 11.08 25.23 -33.88
C PRO A 3 10.48 25.47 -32.50
N VAL A 4 9.30 26.09 -32.51
CA VAL A 4 8.39 26.21 -31.38
C VAL A 4 7.60 24.91 -31.29
N ILE A 5 7.79 24.13 -30.22
CA ILE A 5 6.96 22.95 -29.95
C ILE A 5 6.07 23.26 -28.76
N ARG A 6 4.76 23.35 -29.07
CA ARG A 6 3.69 23.64 -28.12
C ARG A 6 3.41 22.44 -27.22
N LYS A 7 3.11 22.76 -25.96
CA LYS A 7 2.59 21.88 -24.93
C LYS A 7 1.21 21.33 -25.34
N MET A 8 0.98 20.04 -25.14
CA MET A 8 -0.37 19.46 -25.02
C MET A 8 -0.53 18.89 -23.62
N THR A 9 -1.39 19.55 -22.84
CA THR A 9 -1.97 19.07 -21.60
C THR A 9 -3.05 18.04 -21.93
N LEU A 10 -2.93 16.82 -21.40
CA LEU A 10 -4.02 15.85 -21.39
C LEU A 10 -4.62 15.80 -19.99
N SER A 11 -5.82 16.35 -19.91
CA SER A 11 -6.75 16.25 -18.80
C SER A 11 -7.36 14.85 -18.75
N GLY A 12 -7.54 14.33 -17.53
CA GLY A 12 -8.63 13.40 -17.24
C GLY A 12 -8.31 11.91 -17.38
N LEU A 13 -7.90 11.28 -16.28
CA LEU A 13 -8.53 10.03 -15.89
C LEU A 13 -8.40 9.82 -14.37
N CYS A 14 -9.55 9.87 -13.72
CA CYS A 14 -9.77 9.53 -12.32
C CYS A 14 -9.56 8.01 -12.15
N LEU A 15 -8.48 7.60 -11.51
CA LEU A 15 -8.29 6.22 -11.07
C LEU A 15 -8.43 6.19 -9.53
N MET A 16 -9.66 5.97 -9.07
CA MET A 16 -9.98 5.69 -7.68
C MET A 16 -9.51 4.27 -7.34
N THR A 17 -8.29 4.14 -6.82
CA THR A 17 -7.84 2.91 -6.16
C THR A 17 -8.18 2.98 -4.68
N LEU A 18 -9.30 2.33 -4.32
CA LEU A 18 -9.59 1.90 -2.95
C LEU A 18 -8.50 0.92 -2.49
N LEU A 19 -7.67 1.31 -1.53
CA LEU A 19 -6.93 0.36 -0.70
C LEU A 19 -7.34 0.51 0.75
N SER A 20 -7.97 -0.55 1.24
CA SER A 20 -8.31 -0.84 2.62
C SER A 20 -7.06 -0.81 3.51
N ALA A 21 -7.11 0.01 4.57
CA ALA A 21 -6.16 -0.05 5.67
C ALA A 21 -6.53 -1.22 6.61
N SER A 22 -5.66 -2.22 6.67
CA SER A 22 -5.73 -3.31 7.65
C SER A 22 -4.42 -3.35 8.45
N ASN A 23 -4.49 -2.81 9.67
CA ASN A 23 -3.77 -3.19 10.89
C ASN A 23 -2.32 -3.71 10.78
N MET A 24 -1.36 -2.88 11.20
CA MET A 24 -0.03 -3.33 11.62
C MET A 24 0.03 -3.49 13.14
N VAL A 25 0.27 -4.71 13.60
CA VAL A 25 0.78 -5.06 14.94
C VAL A 25 2.05 -5.89 14.73
N PRO A 26 3.12 -5.71 15.54
CA PRO A 26 4.46 -6.14 15.17
C PRO A 26 4.66 -7.63 15.48
N ALA A 27 5.08 -8.40 14.47
CA ALA A 27 5.47 -9.78 14.66
C ALA A 27 6.93 -9.84 15.15
N ALA A 28 7.06 -10.19 16.43
CA ALA A 28 8.27 -10.72 17.04
C ALA A 28 8.88 -11.83 16.17
N GLY A 29 10.22 -11.90 16.17
CA GLY A 29 10.99 -12.84 15.35
C GLY A 29 10.64 -14.31 15.60
N PRO A 30 10.94 -15.22 14.67
CA PRO A 30 10.61 -16.62 14.84
C PRO A 30 11.67 -17.30 15.73
N PHE A 31 11.26 -17.50 16.99
CA PHE A 31 11.54 -18.73 17.72
C PHE A 31 11.04 -19.91 16.86
N PHE A 32 11.88 -20.92 16.62
CA PHE A 32 11.49 -22.12 15.88
C PHE A 32 10.60 -23.03 16.75
N PRO A 33 9.39 -23.42 16.31
CA PRO A 33 8.81 -24.68 16.74
C PRO A 33 9.08 -25.77 15.69
N ARG A 34 9.48 -26.93 16.20
CA ARG A 34 9.59 -28.18 15.46
C ARG A 34 8.23 -28.62 14.92
N GLN A 35 8.27 -29.20 13.73
CA GLN A 35 7.23 -30.03 13.08
C GLN A 35 5.86 -29.36 12.84
N THR A 36 5.68 -28.84 11.63
CA THR A 36 4.37 -28.78 10.98
C THR A 36 4.51 -29.13 9.49
N VAL A 37 3.97 -30.29 9.14
CA VAL A 37 3.66 -30.68 7.75
C VAL A 37 2.56 -29.75 7.27
N TYR A 38 2.86 -28.86 6.31
CA TYR A 38 1.82 -28.06 5.66
C TYR A 38 1.08 -28.92 4.64
N ASN A 39 -0.09 -29.39 5.09
CA ASN A 39 -1.21 -29.82 4.28
C ASN A 39 -1.83 -28.59 3.60
N PHE A 40 -1.74 -28.50 2.26
CA PHE A 40 -2.59 -27.64 1.45
C PHE A 40 -3.68 -28.53 0.82
N GLY A 41 -4.91 -28.35 1.29
CA GLY A 41 -6.07 -29.14 0.88
C GLY A 41 -6.62 -28.76 -0.50
N GLY A 42 -7.10 -29.77 -1.23
CA GLY A 42 -7.80 -29.60 -2.50
C GLY A 42 -8.21 -30.91 -3.18
N GLY A 43 -8.96 -31.78 -2.48
CA GLY A 43 -9.97 -32.71 -3.04
C GLY A 43 -9.52 -33.86 -3.95
N TYR A 44 -9.34 -35.05 -3.38
CA TYR A 44 -10.01 -36.33 -3.70
C TYR A 44 -9.36 -37.42 -2.84
N SER A 45 -10.08 -37.91 -1.82
CA SER A 45 -9.64 -39.00 -0.96
C SER A 45 -10.08 -40.34 -1.55
N PRO A 46 -9.18 -41.35 -1.64
CA PRO A 46 -9.58 -42.73 -1.47
C PRO A 46 -9.46 -43.06 0.02
N THR A 47 -10.60 -43.45 0.57
CA THR A 47 -10.81 -43.92 1.93
C THR A 47 -9.80 -44.99 2.33
N ALA A 48 -9.20 -44.80 3.50
CA ALA A 48 -8.54 -45.86 4.26
C ALA A 48 -9.59 -46.92 4.61
N PHE A 49 -9.47 -48.11 4.03
CA PHE A 49 -10.25 -49.26 4.49
C PHE A 49 -9.52 -49.88 5.69
N TYR A 50 -10.10 -49.64 6.86
CA TYR A 50 -9.76 -50.28 8.12
C TYR A 50 -9.74 -51.81 7.96
N GLY A 51 -8.68 -52.44 8.48
CA GLY A 51 -8.67 -53.88 8.71
C GLY A 51 -9.73 -54.25 9.74
N TYR A 52 -10.82 -54.85 9.28
CA TYR A 52 -11.80 -55.52 10.13
C TYR A 52 -11.55 -57.02 10.08
N ARG A 53 -11.06 -57.52 11.22
CA ARG A 53 -11.01 -58.92 11.62
C ARG A 53 -12.45 -59.42 11.79
N GLY A 54 -12.86 -60.43 11.03
CA GLY A 54 -14.17 -61.07 11.19
C GLY A 54 -14.51 -62.16 10.17
N ILE A 55 -14.16 -63.41 10.50
CA ILE A 55 -15.01 -64.62 10.42
C ILE A 55 -15.87 -64.82 9.17
N TYR A 56 -15.52 -65.80 8.32
CA TYR A 56 -16.38 -66.80 7.62
C TYR A 56 -15.37 -67.78 6.96
N GLY A 57 -15.48 -69.10 6.93
CA GLY A 57 -16.55 -70.05 7.22
C GLY A 57 -16.13 -71.31 6.46
N GLY A 58 -15.91 -72.42 7.16
CA GLY A 58 -15.64 -73.71 6.52
C GLY A 58 -16.86 -74.19 5.74
N GLY A 59 -16.63 -74.76 4.55
CA GLY A 59 -17.66 -75.36 3.71
C GLY A 59 -17.09 -76.55 2.94
N TYR A 60 -17.72 -77.70 3.14
CA TYR A 60 -17.33 -79.05 2.74
C TYR A 60 -17.97 -79.46 1.39
N TYR A 61 -17.33 -80.43 0.71
CA TYR A 61 -17.82 -81.38 -0.33
C TYR A 61 -18.25 -80.89 -1.73
N GLY A 62 -17.62 -81.50 -2.76
CA GLY A 62 -18.36 -82.15 -3.85
C GLY A 62 -17.86 -81.92 -5.28
N GLY A 63 -17.20 -82.93 -5.85
CA GLY A 63 -17.59 -83.41 -7.19
C GLY A 63 -16.59 -83.33 -8.36
N TYR A 64 -16.12 -84.51 -8.75
CA TYR A 64 -16.12 -85.00 -10.15
C TYR A 64 -14.95 -84.62 -11.09
N TYR A 65 -13.98 -85.53 -11.19
CA TYR A 65 -13.22 -85.77 -12.44
C TYR A 65 -14.08 -86.63 -13.37
N PRO A 66 -14.08 -86.38 -14.69
CA PRO A 66 -13.23 -87.19 -15.55
C PRO A 66 -12.71 -86.45 -16.81
N GLY A 67 -11.62 -86.94 -17.40
CA GLY A 67 -11.37 -86.73 -18.84
C GLY A 67 -9.98 -86.24 -19.23
N TYR A 68 -9.02 -87.17 -19.14
CA TYR A 68 -7.89 -87.40 -20.03
C TYR A 68 -7.77 -86.59 -21.35
N TYR A 69 -6.50 -86.30 -21.68
CA TYR A 69 -5.89 -85.86 -22.95
C TYR A 69 -5.76 -84.36 -23.24
N GLY A 70 -4.55 -83.84 -23.01
CA GLY A 70 -3.99 -82.73 -23.78
C GLY A 70 -3.05 -81.82 -22.99
N GLY A 71 -1.73 -81.95 -23.18
CA GLY A 71 -0.81 -80.82 -22.95
C GLY A 71 0.42 -81.02 -22.07
N TYR A 72 0.86 -82.24 -21.76
CA TYR A 72 2.04 -82.42 -20.87
C TYR A 72 3.39 -81.96 -21.46
N TYR A 73 3.44 -81.59 -22.74
CA TYR A 73 4.64 -81.05 -23.40
C TYR A 73 4.62 -79.53 -23.61
N ASN A 74 3.54 -78.83 -23.22
CA ASN A 74 3.45 -77.36 -23.34
C ASN A 74 3.73 -76.60 -22.03
N ASP A 75 3.69 -77.27 -20.88
CA ASP A 75 3.73 -76.64 -19.55
C ASP A 75 5.11 -76.08 -19.16
N GLY A 76 6.20 -76.72 -19.62
CA GLY A 76 7.55 -76.15 -19.47
C GLY A 76 7.76 -74.87 -20.29
N SER A 77 7.17 -74.80 -21.48
CA SER A 77 7.31 -73.64 -22.39
C SER A 77 6.51 -72.42 -21.92
N SER A 78 5.35 -72.63 -21.29
CA SER A 78 4.52 -71.58 -20.70
C SER A 78 5.19 -71.02 -19.44
N LEU A 79 5.76 -71.88 -18.59
CA LEU A 79 6.52 -71.46 -17.41
C LEU A 79 7.78 -70.67 -17.78
N ILE A 80 8.56 -71.14 -18.76
CA ILE A 80 9.75 -70.42 -19.24
C ILE A 80 9.37 -69.06 -19.84
N ARG A 81 8.29 -68.99 -20.63
CA ARG A 81 7.78 -67.71 -21.16
C ARG A 81 7.28 -66.78 -20.08
N ALA A 82 6.55 -67.29 -19.09
CA ALA A 82 6.07 -66.51 -17.94
C ALA A 82 7.23 -65.97 -17.10
N GLN A 83 8.28 -66.78 -16.89
CA GLN A 83 9.49 -66.36 -16.20
C GLN A 83 10.25 -65.27 -16.98
N GLY A 84 10.39 -65.44 -18.30
CA GLY A 84 10.98 -64.42 -19.17
C GLY A 84 10.20 -63.10 -19.16
N GLN A 85 8.87 -63.19 -19.25
CA GLN A 85 7.99 -62.02 -19.17
C GLN A 85 8.08 -61.31 -17.82
N ALA A 86 8.11 -62.06 -16.72
CA ALA A 86 8.27 -61.51 -15.37
C ALA A 86 9.61 -60.78 -15.19
N GLN A 87 10.70 -61.27 -15.80
CA GLN A 87 11.99 -60.57 -15.78
C GLN A 87 11.95 -59.25 -16.56
N VAL A 88 11.29 -59.24 -17.72
CA VAL A 88 11.10 -58.02 -18.52
C VAL A 88 10.25 -57.00 -17.77
N ASP A 89 9.14 -57.43 -17.16
CA ASP A 89 8.25 -56.54 -16.42
C ASP A 89 8.94 -56.00 -15.17
N ARG A 90 9.74 -56.82 -14.48
CA ARG A 90 10.59 -56.37 -13.37
C ARG A 90 11.63 -55.34 -13.82
N SER A 91 12.27 -55.56 -14.96
CA SER A 91 13.23 -54.59 -15.54
C SER A 91 12.55 -53.26 -15.87
N LYS A 92 11.40 -53.31 -16.55
CA LYS A 92 10.59 -52.12 -16.87
C LYS A 92 10.14 -51.37 -15.61
N ALA A 93 9.71 -52.09 -14.57
CA ALA A 93 9.33 -51.49 -13.30
C ALA A 93 10.52 -50.78 -12.63
N MET A 94 11.71 -51.37 -12.66
CA MET A 94 12.92 -50.74 -12.12
C MET A 94 13.31 -49.49 -12.91
N ILE A 95 13.23 -49.52 -14.24
CA ILE A 95 13.48 -48.34 -15.10
C ILE A 95 12.50 -47.22 -14.75
N ASN A 96 11.20 -47.52 -14.68
CA ASN A 96 10.17 -46.55 -14.33
C ASN A 96 10.40 -45.96 -12.94
N TYR A 97 10.83 -46.77 -11.97
CA TYR A 97 11.16 -46.32 -10.63
C TYR A 97 12.35 -45.34 -10.64
N GLN A 98 13.43 -45.68 -11.33
CA GLN A 98 14.60 -44.82 -11.48
C GLN A 98 14.25 -43.49 -12.16
N GLU A 99 13.45 -43.54 -13.22
CA GLU A 99 12.98 -42.34 -13.93
C GLU A 99 12.12 -41.45 -13.02
N ALA A 100 11.20 -42.04 -12.25
CA ALA A 100 10.39 -41.31 -11.27
C ALA A 100 11.26 -40.66 -10.19
N THR A 101 12.27 -41.35 -9.67
CA THR A 101 13.24 -40.80 -8.71
C THR A 101 14.03 -39.64 -9.32
N SER A 102 14.50 -39.78 -10.56
CA SER A 102 15.23 -38.70 -11.25
C SER A 102 14.36 -37.45 -11.37
N LYS A 103 13.12 -37.59 -11.87
CA LYS A 103 12.16 -36.48 -12.00
C LYS A 103 11.86 -35.83 -10.66
N TYR A 104 11.74 -36.63 -9.59
CA TYR A 104 11.55 -36.09 -8.23
C TYR A 104 12.75 -35.23 -7.80
N ILE A 105 13.98 -35.72 -7.98
CA ILE A 105 15.20 -34.98 -7.64
C ILE A 105 15.30 -33.69 -8.45
N ASP A 106 15.03 -33.74 -9.75
CA ASP A 106 15.04 -32.57 -10.63
C ASP A 106 14.00 -31.53 -10.21
N ASN A 107 12.79 -31.96 -9.83
CA ASN A 107 11.75 -31.06 -9.31
C ASN A 107 12.19 -30.41 -7.99
N GLN A 108 12.81 -31.17 -7.07
CA GLN A 108 13.33 -30.62 -5.81
C GLN A 108 14.44 -29.59 -6.06
N LYS A 109 15.35 -29.89 -6.97
CA LYS A 109 16.42 -28.96 -7.38
C LYS A 109 15.84 -27.68 -7.97
N LYS A 110 14.90 -27.79 -8.90
CA LYS A 110 14.25 -26.64 -9.54
C LYS A 110 13.51 -25.76 -8.53
N LEU A 111 12.84 -26.36 -7.54
CA LEU A 111 12.20 -25.62 -6.46
C LEU A 111 13.21 -24.83 -5.62
N ALA A 112 14.34 -25.46 -5.26
CA ALA A 112 15.40 -24.79 -4.51
C ALA A 112 16.02 -23.63 -5.29
N GLU A 113 16.32 -23.83 -6.57
CA GLU A 113 16.84 -22.79 -7.47
C GLU A 113 15.87 -21.61 -7.59
N THR A 114 14.59 -21.90 -7.86
CA THR A 114 13.53 -20.87 -7.96
C THR A 114 13.42 -20.04 -6.68
N TYR A 115 13.55 -20.68 -5.52
CA TYR A 115 13.51 -19.98 -4.23
C TYR A 115 14.70 -19.02 -4.07
N VAL A 116 15.92 -19.48 -4.36
CA VAL A 116 17.13 -18.67 -4.28
C VAL A 116 17.09 -17.50 -5.26
N GLU A 117 16.64 -17.74 -6.50
CA GLU A 117 16.48 -16.69 -7.52
C GLU A 117 15.48 -15.63 -7.07
N ARG A 118 14.33 -16.04 -6.54
CA ARG A 118 13.33 -15.10 -6.01
C ARG A 118 13.89 -14.26 -4.85
N GLN A 119 14.66 -14.89 -3.95
CA GLN A 119 15.30 -14.18 -2.84
C GLN A 119 16.35 -13.17 -3.34
N LYS A 120 17.14 -13.55 -4.35
CA LYS A 120 18.13 -12.66 -4.97
C LYS A 120 17.45 -11.45 -5.62
N ALA A 121 16.43 -11.69 -6.45
CA ALA A 121 15.66 -10.63 -7.12
C ALA A 121 15.01 -9.67 -6.10
N LEU A 122 14.49 -10.20 -4.99
CA LEU A 122 13.94 -9.37 -3.92
C LEU A 122 15.01 -8.45 -3.32
N ARG A 123 16.19 -8.98 -2.98
CA ARG A 123 17.30 -8.20 -2.43
C ARG A 123 17.75 -7.11 -3.39
N GLU A 124 17.88 -7.42 -4.67
CA GLU A 124 18.23 -6.45 -5.71
C GLU A 124 17.20 -5.32 -5.78
N SER A 125 15.90 -5.65 -5.79
CA SER A 125 14.83 -4.65 -5.82
C SER A 125 14.81 -3.75 -4.58
N ILE A 126 15.16 -4.28 -3.41
CA ILE A 126 15.26 -3.50 -2.17
C ILE A 126 16.46 -2.56 -2.25
N HIS A 127 17.59 -3.05 -2.74
CA HIS A 127 18.80 -2.24 -2.91
C HIS A 127 18.56 -1.11 -3.91
N GLU A 128 17.94 -1.38 -5.06
CA GLU A 128 17.58 -0.37 -6.05
C GLU A 128 16.68 0.72 -5.46
N LYS A 129 15.63 0.34 -4.73
CA LYS A 129 14.75 1.29 -4.04
C LYS A 129 15.50 2.13 -3.01
N ALA A 130 16.40 1.53 -2.25
CA ALA A 130 17.19 2.24 -1.25
C ALA A 130 18.11 3.30 -1.88
N GLU A 131 18.69 3.02 -3.05
CA GLU A 131 19.50 4.01 -3.77
C GLU A 131 18.64 5.17 -4.31
N ILE A 132 17.49 4.86 -4.91
CA ILE A 132 16.53 5.89 -5.37
C ILE A 132 16.09 6.79 -4.21
N ASP A 133 15.77 6.21 -3.05
CA ASP A 133 15.34 6.97 -1.88
C ASP A 133 16.45 7.88 -1.34
N LYS A 134 17.71 7.42 -1.38
CA LYS A 134 18.88 8.25 -1.01
C LYS A 134 19.04 9.42 -1.97
N GLU A 135 18.96 9.19 -3.28
CA GLU A 135 19.05 10.24 -4.30
C GLU A 135 17.94 11.29 -4.11
N LEU A 136 16.70 10.85 -3.89
CA LEU A 136 15.58 11.74 -3.64
C LEU A 136 15.76 12.55 -2.35
N ALA A 137 16.28 11.94 -1.29
CA ALA A 137 16.57 12.62 -0.04
C ALA A 137 17.65 13.69 -0.23
N GLN A 138 18.69 13.39 -0.99
CA GLN A 138 19.76 14.35 -1.32
C GLN A 138 19.21 15.51 -2.15
N GLN A 139 18.44 15.24 -3.21
CA GLN A 139 17.80 16.29 -4.02
C GLN A 139 16.91 17.22 -3.20
N LYS A 140 16.12 16.66 -2.26
CA LYS A 140 15.29 17.45 -1.34
C LYS A 140 16.15 18.36 -0.46
N GLN A 141 17.25 17.83 0.06
CA GLN A 141 18.17 18.59 0.91
C GLN A 141 18.83 19.74 0.12
N ASP A 142 19.34 19.45 -1.08
CA ASP A 142 19.93 20.45 -1.96
C ASP A 142 18.93 21.55 -2.34
N ALA A 143 17.66 21.21 -2.55
CA ALA A 143 16.60 22.19 -2.82
C ALA A 143 16.33 23.09 -1.60
N ILE A 144 16.33 22.54 -0.38
CA ILE A 144 16.19 23.31 0.86
C ILE A 144 17.38 24.26 1.04
N ASP A 145 18.60 23.77 0.81
CA ASP A 145 19.81 24.57 0.98
C ASP A 145 19.91 25.67 -0.09
N ALA A 146 19.53 25.37 -1.35
CA ALA A 146 19.41 26.38 -2.40
C ALA A 146 18.36 27.44 -2.07
N GLN A 147 17.21 27.05 -1.51
CA GLN A 147 16.18 27.99 -1.08
C GLN A 147 16.66 28.85 0.09
N LYS A 148 17.38 28.25 1.06
CA LYS A 148 17.98 28.95 2.19
C LYS A 148 19.03 29.96 1.73
N GLU A 149 19.87 29.62 0.76
CA GLU A 149 20.88 30.53 0.18
C GLU A 149 20.21 31.69 -0.55
N LYS A 150 19.17 31.44 -1.36
CA LYS A 150 18.37 32.51 -1.98
C LYS A 150 17.80 33.46 -0.92
N ASN A 151 17.23 32.90 0.15
CA ASN A 151 16.71 33.69 1.26
C ASN A 151 17.81 34.50 1.96
N LEU A 152 19.03 33.98 2.06
CA LEU A 152 20.18 34.70 2.64
C LEU A 152 20.63 35.84 1.73
N LYS A 153 20.79 35.61 0.42
CA LYS A 153 21.15 36.64 -0.57
C LYS A 153 20.16 37.79 -0.60
N LEU A 154 18.86 37.47 -0.49
CA LEU A 154 17.81 38.48 -0.34
C LEU A 154 18.03 39.32 0.92
N LYS A 155 18.29 38.69 2.09
CA LYS A 155 18.62 39.41 3.33
C LYS A 155 19.84 40.34 3.18
N GLU A 156 20.92 39.86 2.58
CA GLU A 156 22.16 40.63 2.39
C GLU A 156 21.97 41.83 1.44
N SER A 157 21.13 41.69 0.42
CA SER A 157 20.85 42.75 -0.55
C SER A 157 20.08 43.95 0.00
N GLY A 158 19.70 43.97 1.28
CA GLY A 158 18.88 45.02 1.88
C GLY A 158 17.41 45.02 1.41
N LEU A 159 17.10 44.32 0.31
CA LEU A 159 15.78 43.77 -0.01
C LEU A 159 15.50 42.60 0.93
N SER A 160 15.46 42.88 2.23
CA SER A 160 14.94 41.95 3.20
C SER A 160 13.55 41.53 2.71
N PRO A 161 13.26 40.22 2.58
CA PRO A 161 11.88 39.78 2.47
C PRO A 161 11.06 40.37 3.62
N TYR A 162 11.68 40.62 4.78
CA TYR A 162 11.06 41.15 5.99
C TYR A 162 10.83 42.67 6.01
N PHE A 163 10.73 43.37 4.87
CA PHE A 163 10.25 44.74 4.91
C PHE A 163 8.74 44.76 5.21
N ASN A 164 8.42 45.17 6.45
CA ASN A 164 7.11 45.33 7.09
C ASN A 164 6.49 44.12 7.85
N ALA A 165 7.31 43.35 8.59
CA ALA A 165 6.78 42.50 9.67
C ALA A 165 6.15 43.32 10.82
N SER A 166 6.55 44.59 11.00
CA SER A 166 5.96 45.51 11.99
C SER A 166 4.61 46.12 11.57
N ALA A 167 4.18 45.94 10.31
CA ALA A 167 2.84 46.32 9.86
C ALA A 167 1.86 45.13 9.86
N SER A 168 2.35 43.91 10.10
CA SER A 168 1.56 42.67 10.02
C SER A 168 1.42 41.95 11.36
N GLN A 169 1.85 42.56 12.48
CA GLN A 169 1.64 41.98 13.81
C GLN A 169 0.19 42.09 14.30
N ASP A 170 -0.59 43.05 13.83
CA ASP A 170 -1.85 43.40 14.50
C ASP A 170 -2.98 43.75 13.53
N ASN A 171 -3.17 43.02 12.42
CA ASN A 171 -4.42 43.24 11.67
C ASN A 171 -5.56 42.53 12.40
N GLU A 172 -6.00 43.17 13.49
CA GLU A 172 -7.04 42.72 14.40
C GLU A 172 -8.38 42.52 13.67
N THR A 173 -8.52 43.08 12.46
CA THR A 173 -9.70 43.03 11.62
C THR A 173 -9.35 42.74 10.15
N LEU A 174 -10.22 41.98 9.48
CA LEU A 174 -10.10 41.74 8.04
C LEU A 174 -10.68 42.92 7.26
N ASN A 175 -10.04 43.31 6.16
CA ASN A 175 -10.59 44.32 5.27
C ASN A 175 -11.82 43.78 4.51
N ALA A 176 -12.71 44.67 4.07
CA ALA A 176 -13.94 44.30 3.33
C ALA A 176 -13.67 43.55 2.00
N SER A 177 -12.46 43.66 1.45
CA SER A 177 -12.00 42.88 0.28
C SER A 177 -11.61 41.45 0.62
N GLN A 178 -11.27 41.17 1.88
CA GLN A 178 -10.85 39.87 2.40
C GLN A 178 -12.03 39.09 2.98
N LEU A 179 -12.99 39.79 3.59
CA LEU A 179 -14.25 39.23 4.07
C LEU A 179 -15.37 40.18 3.67
N ASN A 180 -16.26 39.71 2.79
CA ASN A 180 -17.41 40.50 2.37
C ASN A 180 -18.46 40.51 3.49
N PRO A 181 -18.76 41.67 4.09
CA PRO A 181 -19.69 41.76 5.22
C PRO A 181 -21.14 41.46 4.85
N ALA A 182 -21.52 41.60 3.57
CA ALA A 182 -22.88 41.41 3.10
C ALA A 182 -23.19 39.97 2.69
N THR A 183 -22.18 39.21 2.24
CA THR A 183 -22.35 37.82 1.77
C THR A 183 -21.73 36.79 2.70
N GLY A 184 -20.78 37.19 3.56
CA GLY A 184 -19.94 36.26 4.32
C GLY A 184 -18.89 35.55 3.47
N GLU A 185 -18.66 36.00 2.23
CA GLU A 185 -17.67 35.42 1.32
C GLU A 185 -16.24 35.78 1.76
N ILE A 186 -15.38 34.75 1.82
CA ILE A 186 -14.01 34.87 2.27
C ILE A 186 -13.07 34.81 1.05
N SER A 187 -12.28 35.86 0.85
CA SER A 187 -11.23 35.88 -0.17
C SER A 187 -9.93 35.32 0.41
N TRP A 188 -9.52 34.15 -0.07
CA TRP A 188 -8.38 33.41 0.48
C TRP A 188 -7.05 33.89 -0.13
N PRO A 189 -6.01 34.14 0.70
CA PRO A 189 -4.67 34.42 0.19
C PRO A 189 -4.08 33.17 -0.49
N GLU A 190 -3.19 33.37 -1.47
CA GLU A 190 -2.57 32.29 -2.25
C GLU A 190 -1.90 31.23 -1.35
N SER A 191 -1.25 31.65 -0.27
CA SER A 191 -0.61 30.79 0.71
C SER A 191 -1.57 29.80 1.41
N LEU A 192 -2.87 30.09 1.42
CA LEU A 192 -3.91 29.23 2.01
C LEU A 192 -4.75 28.50 0.95
N MET A 193 -4.40 28.61 -0.34
CA MET A 193 -5.09 27.92 -1.43
C MET A 193 -4.66 26.46 -1.60
N GLY A 194 -3.63 26.02 -0.87
CA GLY A 194 -3.16 24.64 -0.85
C GLY A 194 -4.25 23.62 -0.53
N SER A 195 -4.04 22.38 -0.98
CA SER A 195 -4.97 21.27 -0.75
C SER A 195 -5.15 20.93 0.73
N GLU A 196 -4.10 21.14 1.53
CA GLU A 196 -4.05 20.92 2.98
C GLU A 196 -5.03 21.82 3.75
N TYR A 197 -5.46 22.94 3.16
CA TYR A 197 -6.40 23.87 3.77
C TYR A 197 -7.83 23.74 3.22
N ALA A 198 -8.06 22.89 2.23
CA ALA A 198 -9.32 22.84 1.49
C ALA A 198 -10.54 22.58 2.40
N GLU A 199 -10.41 21.64 3.34
CA GLU A 199 -11.47 21.29 4.29
C GLU A 199 -11.80 22.45 5.23
N SER A 200 -10.79 23.01 5.91
CA SER A 200 -11.00 24.14 6.83
C SER A 200 -11.50 25.39 6.10
N ARG A 201 -11.11 25.61 4.84
CA ARG A 201 -11.64 26.72 4.01
C ARG A 201 -13.13 26.58 3.74
N GLN A 202 -13.56 25.39 3.32
CA GLN A 202 -14.98 25.12 3.06
C GLN A 202 -15.83 25.32 4.31
N LYS A 203 -15.38 24.78 5.43
CA LYS A 203 -16.10 24.88 6.70
C LYS A 203 -16.14 26.31 7.24
N LEU A 204 -15.05 27.06 7.17
CA LEU A 204 -15.05 28.48 7.55
C LEU A 204 -15.97 29.30 6.64
N GLN A 205 -15.99 29.03 5.34
CA GLN A 205 -16.90 29.69 4.41
C GLN A 205 -18.38 29.45 4.76
N GLU A 206 -18.73 28.21 5.13
CA GLU A 206 -20.07 27.86 5.60
C GLU A 206 -20.43 28.60 6.89
N LEU A 207 -19.56 28.56 7.90
CA LEU A 207 -19.79 29.22 9.20
C LEU A 207 -19.99 30.73 9.05
N TYR A 208 -19.22 31.38 8.18
CA TYR A 208 -19.36 32.81 7.92
C TYR A 208 -20.64 33.16 7.14
N SER A 209 -21.06 32.30 6.21
CA SER A 209 -22.35 32.47 5.53
C SER A 209 -23.53 32.33 6.50
N LEU A 210 -23.44 31.39 7.45
CA LEU A 210 -24.45 31.16 8.48
C LEU A 210 -24.47 32.28 9.53
N LYS A 211 -23.30 32.77 9.95
CA LYS A 211 -23.16 33.95 10.80
C LYS A 211 -23.83 35.18 10.17
N ASN A 212 -23.71 35.34 8.86
CA ASN A 212 -24.34 36.46 8.15
C ASN A 212 -25.88 36.33 8.11
N SER A 213 -26.42 35.11 7.95
CA SER A 213 -27.87 34.90 7.90
C SER A 213 -28.55 34.90 9.27
N THR A 214 -27.89 34.38 10.30
CA THR A 214 -28.48 34.18 11.65
C THR A 214 -28.02 35.21 12.68
N GLY A 215 -27.00 36.02 12.36
CA GLY A 215 -26.33 36.88 13.32
C GLY A 215 -25.33 36.11 14.18
N ILE A 216 -24.76 36.79 15.17
CA ILE A 216 -23.74 36.18 16.03
C ILE A 216 -24.35 35.41 17.16
N THR A 217 -23.99 34.13 17.22
CA THR A 217 -24.23 33.27 18.35
C THR A 217 -22.91 32.86 18.98
N SER A 218 -22.96 32.53 20.28
CA SER A 218 -21.80 32.02 21.01
C SER A 218 -21.25 30.73 20.39
N SER A 219 -22.15 29.83 19.94
CA SER A 219 -21.77 28.56 19.31
C SER A 219 -21.05 28.77 17.98
N LEU A 220 -21.56 29.64 17.09
CA LEU A 220 -20.90 29.94 15.82
C LEU A 220 -19.51 30.56 16.04
N SER A 221 -19.40 31.47 17.01
CA SER A 221 -18.11 32.08 17.35
C SER A 221 -17.08 31.06 17.82
N GLN A 222 -17.53 30.06 18.60
CA GLN A 222 -16.68 28.97 19.06
C GLN A 222 -16.25 28.06 17.90
N GLU A 223 -17.18 27.65 17.04
CA GLU A 223 -16.90 26.80 15.88
C GLU A 223 -15.92 27.46 14.90
N ILE A 224 -16.08 28.77 14.64
CA ILE A 224 -15.16 29.55 13.81
C ILE A 224 -13.76 29.54 14.42
N ASN A 225 -13.65 29.75 15.74
CA ASN A 225 -12.36 29.79 16.43
C ASN A 225 -11.66 28.42 16.40
N GLU A 226 -12.39 27.34 16.66
CA GLU A 226 -11.85 25.98 16.61
C GLU A 226 -11.32 25.64 15.23
N GLU A 227 -12.08 25.94 14.18
CA GLU A 227 -11.69 25.62 12.81
C GLU A 227 -10.53 26.49 12.32
N ALA A 228 -10.52 27.79 12.65
CA ALA A 228 -9.40 28.67 12.36
C ALA A 228 -8.12 28.27 13.12
N THR A 229 -8.26 27.76 14.35
CA THR A 229 -7.13 27.24 15.13
C THR A 229 -6.54 25.98 14.51
N LYS A 230 -7.36 25.07 13.98
CA LYS A 230 -6.88 23.92 13.21
C LYS A 230 -6.08 24.37 11.99
N MET A 231 -6.63 25.32 11.21
CA MET A 231 -5.93 25.88 10.05
C MET A 231 -4.59 26.51 10.43
N LYS A 232 -4.53 27.26 11.54
CA LYS A 232 -3.29 27.83 12.07
C LYS A 232 -2.26 26.76 12.44
N ASN A 233 -2.69 25.63 13.00
CA ASN A 233 -1.78 24.54 13.34
C ASN A 233 -1.17 23.88 12.10
N ILE A 234 -1.92 23.75 11.01
CA ILE A 234 -1.40 23.29 9.71
C ILE A 234 -0.35 24.28 9.19
N LEU A 235 -0.65 25.58 9.22
CA LEU A 235 0.27 26.64 8.77
C LEU A 235 1.57 26.66 9.58
N ARG A 236 1.52 26.42 10.90
CA ARG A 236 2.73 26.34 11.74
C ARG A 236 3.69 25.25 11.27
N GLY A 237 3.20 24.15 10.71
CA GLY A 237 4.03 23.09 10.13
C GLY A 237 4.85 23.56 8.91
N GLN A 238 4.38 24.59 8.21
CA GLN A 238 4.98 25.12 6.99
C GLN A 238 5.93 26.30 7.22
N ILE A 239 6.16 26.71 8.48
CA ILE A 239 7.01 27.88 8.81
C ILE A 239 8.44 27.77 8.26
N LYS A 240 8.94 26.54 8.07
CA LYS A 240 10.30 26.29 7.57
C LYS A 240 10.39 26.32 6.04
N THR A 241 9.27 26.12 5.34
CA THR A 241 9.22 25.92 3.89
C THR A 241 8.56 27.08 3.14
N MET A 242 7.74 27.87 3.83
CA MET A 242 7.06 29.04 3.27
C MET A 242 7.93 30.30 3.35
N LEU A 243 7.74 31.24 2.43
CA LEU A 243 8.36 32.56 2.54
C LEU A 243 7.84 33.25 3.82
N PRO A 244 8.70 33.93 4.58
CA PRO A 244 8.30 34.56 5.84
C PRO A 244 7.11 35.52 5.71
N ASN A 245 7.03 36.28 4.62
CA ASN A 245 5.91 37.20 4.38
C ASN A 245 4.61 36.47 4.13
N ASP A 246 4.64 35.43 3.31
CA ASP A 246 3.47 34.61 2.99
C ASP A 246 2.92 33.95 4.25
N TYR A 247 3.83 33.49 5.14
CA TYR A 247 3.48 32.94 6.43
C TYR A 247 2.84 33.99 7.35
N LEU A 248 3.44 35.19 7.46
CA LEU A 248 2.89 36.27 8.29
C LEU A 248 1.53 36.75 7.78
N ALA A 249 1.37 36.92 6.46
CA ALA A 249 0.12 37.31 5.83
C ALA A 249 -0.97 36.25 6.06
N ALA A 250 -0.67 34.97 5.83
CA ALA A 250 -1.59 33.87 6.08
C ALA A 250 -1.99 33.78 7.56
N ARG A 251 -1.02 33.93 8.46
CA ARG A 251 -1.27 33.90 9.91
C ARG A 251 -2.16 35.07 10.35
N GLY A 252 -1.81 36.29 9.95
CA GLY A 252 -2.59 37.49 10.28
C GLY A 252 -4.01 37.41 9.73
N PHE A 253 -4.18 36.86 8.53
CA PHE A 253 -5.51 36.60 7.96
C PHE A 253 -6.33 35.63 8.82
N ILE A 254 -5.75 34.51 9.26
CA ILE A 254 -6.44 33.55 10.13
C ILE A 254 -6.79 34.18 11.49
N GLU A 255 -5.89 34.98 12.06
CA GLU A 255 -6.15 35.70 13.32
C GLU A 255 -7.28 36.74 13.14
N GLY A 256 -7.32 37.44 12.00
CA GLY A 256 -8.43 38.30 11.61
C GLY A 256 -9.77 37.55 11.50
N LEU A 257 -9.79 36.33 10.95
CA LEU A 257 -10.99 35.48 10.95
C LEU A 257 -11.44 35.09 12.36
N ILE A 258 -10.51 34.88 13.29
CA ILE A 258 -10.90 34.56 14.69
C ILE A 258 -11.54 35.78 15.34
N ASN A 259 -11.00 36.97 15.11
CA ASN A 259 -11.52 38.20 15.68
C ASN A 259 -12.88 38.59 15.09
N MET A 260 -13.01 38.54 13.77
CA MET A 260 -14.26 38.81 13.05
C MET A 260 -15.37 37.80 13.39
N GLY A 261 -15.00 36.58 13.82
CA GLY A 261 -15.95 35.60 14.35
C GLY A 261 -16.59 36.04 15.66
N LYS A 262 -15.83 36.74 16.52
CA LYS A 262 -16.27 37.21 17.85
C LYS A 262 -17.03 38.53 17.78
N THR A 263 -16.74 39.38 16.80
CA THR A 263 -17.28 40.74 16.73
C THR A 263 -18.54 40.82 15.86
N SER A 264 -19.54 41.57 16.36
CA SER A 264 -20.80 41.86 15.65
C SER A 264 -20.80 43.07 14.75
N ARG A 265 -19.72 43.82 14.74
CA ARG A 265 -19.67 45.11 14.06
C ARG A 265 -18.74 45.07 12.87
N THR A 266 -19.37 45.07 11.70
CA THR A 266 -18.81 45.63 10.47
C THR A 266 -18.87 47.15 10.62
N GLY A 267 -17.70 47.76 10.86
CA GLY A 267 -17.51 49.21 10.77
C GLY A 267 -16.96 49.55 9.41
#